data_AF-A0A377C3S6-F1
#
_entry.id   AF-A0A377C3S6-F1
#
_cell.length_a   1.000
_cell.length_b   1.000
_cell.length_c   1.000
_cell.angle_alpha   90.00
_cell.angle_beta   90.00
_cell.angle_gamma   90.00
#
_symmetry.space_group_name_H-M   'P 1'
#
loop_
_entity.id
_entity.type
_entity.pdbx_description
1 polymer ?
#
loop_
_entity_poly.entity_id
_entity_poly.type
_entity_poly.pdbx_seq_one_letter_code
_entity_poly.pdbx_strand_id
1 'polypeptide(L)'
;MQQFIDNMMDASDHPKFAQYRDTLNKLLQDDAFLARHGLQEKRESLQALPARIPTSMVHGVTLSTMHGCPPHEIEAICRYMLEEKGLNTFVKLNPTLLGYARVREILDICGFGYIGLKEESFDHDLKLKQALEMLERLMALAKEKSLGFGVKLTNTLGTINNKGALPGEEMYMSGRALFPLSINVAAVLSRAFDGKLPISYSGGASQLTIRDIFDTGIRPITMATDLLKPGGYLRLSACMRELEGSDAWGLDHVDVERLNRLAADALTMEYTQKHWKPEERIEVAEDLPLTDCYVAPVLLPALSSKIFRNTSVCLANTAMPTRWNSSTNATLCPPLPVIFAITSANTTVPAWITTVR
;
A
#
# COMPACT_ATOMS: atom_id res chain seq x y z
N MET A 1 19.25 2.62 -15.13
CA MET A 1 18.08 1.78 -14.76
C MET A 1 18.41 0.31 -14.76
N GLN A 2 19.00 -0.25 -15.83
CA GLN A 2 19.33 -1.68 -15.90
C GLN A 2 20.21 -2.15 -14.73
N GLN A 3 21.34 -1.48 -14.49
CA GLN A 3 22.18 -1.74 -13.33
C GLN A 3 21.42 -1.75 -11.99
N PHE A 4 20.42 -0.88 -11.83
CA PHE A 4 19.61 -0.84 -10.61
C PHE A 4 18.74 -2.09 -10.46
N ILE A 5 18.08 -2.51 -11.55
CA ILE A 5 17.26 -3.73 -11.57
C ILE A 5 18.16 -4.95 -11.35
N ASP A 6 19.28 -5.05 -12.06
CA ASP A 6 20.21 -6.18 -11.99
C ASP A 6 20.78 -6.32 -10.57
N ASN A 7 21.21 -5.22 -9.95
CA ASN A 7 21.70 -5.21 -8.56
C ASN A 7 20.62 -5.57 -7.52
N MET A 8 19.33 -5.34 -7.82
CA MET A 8 18.25 -5.75 -6.94
C MET A 8 17.91 -7.24 -7.12
N MET A 9 18.03 -7.76 -8.33
CA MET A 9 17.82 -9.17 -8.64
C MET A 9 18.92 -10.04 -8.07
N ASP A 10 20.18 -9.60 -8.17
CA ASP A 10 21.33 -10.23 -7.53
C ASP A 10 22.31 -9.18 -7.00
N ALA A 11 22.42 -9.13 -5.67
CA ALA A 11 23.32 -8.21 -4.97
C ALA A 11 24.71 -8.80 -4.71
N SER A 12 25.04 -9.97 -5.27
CA SER A 12 26.29 -10.72 -5.01
C SER A 12 27.54 -9.86 -5.22
N ASP A 13 27.58 -9.12 -6.32
CA ASP A 13 28.69 -8.21 -6.68
C ASP A 13 28.50 -6.78 -6.15
N HIS A 14 27.40 -6.50 -5.42
CA HIS A 14 27.11 -5.14 -4.98
C HIS A 14 27.96 -4.75 -3.75
N PRO A 15 28.79 -3.69 -3.81
CA PRO A 15 29.70 -3.34 -2.71
C PRO A 15 28.99 -3.07 -1.37
N LYS A 16 27.78 -2.49 -1.43
CA LYS A 16 26.98 -2.25 -0.22
C LYS A 16 26.46 -3.52 0.42
N PHE A 17 26.19 -4.57 -0.35
CA PHE A 17 25.72 -5.83 0.21
C PHE A 17 26.82 -6.47 1.08
N ALA A 18 28.04 -6.55 0.54
CA ALA A 18 29.22 -6.97 1.30
C ALA A 18 29.44 -6.10 2.54
N GLN A 19 29.40 -4.76 2.39
CA GLN A 19 29.55 -3.82 3.48
C GLN A 19 28.53 -4.07 4.61
N TYR A 20 27.24 -4.20 4.29
CA TYR A 20 26.18 -4.39 5.29
C TYR A 20 26.24 -5.77 5.95
N ARG A 21 26.63 -6.81 5.20
CA ARG A 21 26.88 -8.14 5.77
C ARG A 21 28.03 -8.10 6.78
N ASP A 22 29.10 -7.39 6.47
CA ASP A 22 30.24 -7.20 7.38
C ASP A 22 29.88 -6.35 8.60
N THR A 23 29.08 -5.29 8.42
CA THR A 23 28.56 -4.51 9.54
C THR A 23 27.70 -5.37 10.46
N LEU A 24 26.80 -6.19 9.91
CA LEU A 24 25.99 -7.10 10.70
C LEU A 24 26.85 -8.13 11.44
N ASN A 25 27.83 -8.74 10.77
CA ASN A 25 28.81 -9.63 11.41
C ASN A 25 29.50 -8.98 12.61
N LYS A 26 30.00 -7.74 12.46
CA LYS A 26 30.66 -6.99 13.54
C LYS A 26 29.74 -6.74 14.73
N LEU A 27 28.49 -6.31 14.47
CA LEU A 27 27.50 -6.08 15.54
C LEU A 27 27.18 -7.36 16.31
N LEU A 28 27.12 -8.51 15.62
CA LEU A 28 26.82 -9.80 16.23
C LEU A 28 28.01 -10.42 16.98
N GLN A 29 29.23 -9.93 16.75
CA GLN A 29 30.43 -10.28 17.51
C GLN A 29 30.63 -9.38 18.75
N ASP A 30 29.87 -8.30 18.90
CA ASP A 30 29.96 -7.38 20.04
C ASP A 30 29.07 -7.86 21.20
N ASP A 31 29.69 -8.41 22.25
CA ASP A 31 29.03 -8.86 23.48
C ASP A 31 28.21 -7.75 24.16
N ALA A 32 28.70 -6.50 24.12
CA ALA A 32 28.00 -5.38 24.74
C ALA A 32 26.75 -5.01 23.94
N PHE A 33 26.82 -5.05 22.61
CA PHE A 33 25.64 -4.88 21.74
C PHE A 33 24.60 -5.96 22.02
N LEU A 34 25.00 -7.23 22.04
CA LEU A 34 24.07 -8.34 22.32
C LEU A 34 23.45 -8.24 23.72
N ALA A 35 24.24 -7.90 24.74
CA ALA A 35 23.73 -7.72 26.09
C ALA A 35 22.75 -6.56 26.19
N ARG A 36 23.06 -5.41 25.58
CA ARG A 36 22.22 -4.21 25.56
C ARG A 36 20.83 -4.46 24.98
N HIS A 37 20.74 -5.35 23.98
CA HIS A 37 19.49 -5.67 23.29
C HIS A 37 18.87 -7.01 23.75
N GLY A 38 19.43 -7.68 24.77
CA GLY A 38 18.89 -8.94 25.29
C GLY A 38 18.97 -10.11 24.29
N LEU A 39 19.98 -10.12 23.42
CA LEU A 39 20.14 -11.09 22.32
C LEU A 39 21.14 -12.22 22.63
N GLN A 40 21.71 -12.25 23.83
CA GLN A 40 22.75 -13.21 24.23
C GLN A 40 22.34 -14.67 24.02
N GLU A 41 21.13 -15.04 24.42
CA GLU A 41 20.60 -16.41 24.27
C GLU A 41 20.37 -16.82 22.80
N LYS A 42 20.30 -15.85 21.88
CA LYS A 42 20.13 -16.08 20.45
C LYS A 42 21.43 -16.00 19.66
N ARG A 43 22.58 -15.83 20.31
CA ARG A 43 23.90 -15.61 19.70
C ARG A 43 24.18 -16.57 18.54
N GLU A 44 24.08 -17.88 18.77
CA GLU A 44 24.39 -18.89 17.75
C GLU A 44 23.48 -18.74 16.51
N SER A 45 22.17 -18.57 16.73
CA SER A 45 21.22 -18.39 15.65
C SER A 45 21.47 -17.11 14.83
N LEU A 46 21.93 -16.05 15.49
CA LEU A 46 22.22 -14.77 14.86
C LEU A 46 23.56 -14.80 14.13
N GLN A 47 24.58 -15.47 14.66
CA GLN A 47 25.90 -15.56 14.03
C GLN A 47 25.85 -16.17 12.62
N ALA A 48 24.91 -17.08 12.37
CA ALA A 48 24.70 -17.66 11.05
C ALA A 48 23.91 -16.74 10.08
N LEU A 49 23.24 -15.70 10.60
CA LEU A 49 22.35 -14.82 9.81
C LEU A 49 23.06 -14.15 8.63
N PRO A 50 24.24 -13.53 8.79
CA PRO A 50 24.90 -12.81 7.68
C PRO A 50 25.23 -13.73 6.50
N ALA A 51 25.62 -14.98 6.77
CA ALA A 51 25.91 -15.97 5.75
C ALA A 51 24.64 -16.52 5.07
N ARG A 52 23.49 -16.44 5.74
CA ARG A 52 22.20 -16.96 5.26
C ARG A 52 21.37 -15.95 4.46
N ILE A 53 21.71 -14.66 4.49
CA ILE A 53 21.00 -13.64 3.71
C ILE A 53 21.31 -13.90 2.23
N PRO A 54 20.30 -14.26 1.40
CA PRO A 54 20.53 -14.54 -0.01
C PRO A 54 20.86 -13.24 -0.75
N THR A 55 21.68 -13.34 -1.79
CA THR A 55 22.02 -12.22 -2.67
C THR A 55 20.87 -11.92 -3.64
N SER A 56 20.09 -12.94 -3.98
CA SER A 56 18.88 -12.85 -4.80
C SER A 56 17.62 -12.83 -3.93
N MET A 57 17.11 -11.63 -3.65
CA MET A 57 15.92 -11.44 -2.80
C MET A 57 14.68 -10.95 -3.56
N VAL A 58 14.85 -10.50 -4.80
CA VAL A 58 13.77 -9.85 -5.56
C VAL A 58 13.31 -10.80 -6.65
N HIS A 59 12.07 -11.27 -6.52
CA HIS A 59 11.43 -12.15 -7.50
C HIS A 59 10.27 -11.46 -8.21
N GLY A 60 9.92 -10.23 -7.82
CA GLY A 60 8.86 -9.49 -8.45
C GLY A 60 9.01 -7.98 -8.37
N VAL A 61 8.28 -7.31 -9.26
CA VAL A 61 8.31 -5.88 -9.46
C VAL A 61 6.89 -5.34 -9.59
N THR A 62 6.62 -4.21 -8.93
CA THR A 62 5.46 -3.38 -9.23
C THR A 62 5.92 -2.16 -10.00
N LEU A 63 5.43 -2.02 -11.22
CA LEU A 63 5.68 -0.91 -12.13
C LEU A 63 4.59 0.14 -11.93
N SER A 64 4.98 1.37 -11.59
CA SER A 64 4.06 2.51 -11.64
C SER A 64 4.49 3.41 -12.79
N THR A 65 3.65 3.56 -13.79
CA THR A 65 3.87 4.55 -14.85
C THR A 65 3.29 5.89 -14.41
N MET A 66 3.90 6.98 -14.88
CA MET A 66 3.33 8.32 -14.69
C MET A 66 2.00 8.46 -15.46
N HIS A 67 1.17 9.44 -15.06
CA HIS A 67 0.01 9.85 -15.86
C HIS A 67 0.46 10.25 -17.27
N GLY A 68 -0.32 9.89 -18.29
CA GLY A 68 -0.02 10.13 -19.70
C GLY A 68 0.98 9.17 -20.35
N CYS A 69 1.42 8.11 -19.67
CA CYS A 69 2.28 7.09 -20.28
C CYS A 69 1.52 6.35 -21.40
N PRO A 70 2.05 6.30 -22.64
CA PRO A 70 1.37 5.64 -23.74
C PRO A 70 1.10 4.15 -23.46
N PRO A 71 -0.10 3.62 -23.81
CA PRO A 71 -0.46 2.23 -23.55
C PRO A 71 0.56 1.19 -24.05
N HIS A 72 1.12 1.42 -25.24
CA HIS A 72 2.10 0.51 -25.84
C HIS A 72 3.44 0.50 -25.08
N GLU A 73 3.82 1.62 -24.44
CA GLU A 73 5.02 1.67 -23.59
C GLU A 73 4.78 0.93 -22.27
N ILE A 74 3.59 1.08 -21.67
CA ILE A 74 3.20 0.33 -20.46
C ILE A 74 3.34 -1.17 -20.72
N GLU A 75 2.78 -1.65 -21.83
CA GLU A 75 2.86 -3.06 -22.22
C GLU A 75 4.30 -3.48 -22.48
N ALA A 76 5.08 -2.69 -23.25
CA ALA A 76 6.47 -3.01 -23.57
C ALA A 76 7.34 -3.16 -22.32
N ILE A 77 7.18 -2.28 -21.33
CA ILE A 77 7.92 -2.37 -20.06
C ILE A 77 7.50 -3.63 -19.29
N CYS A 78 6.20 -3.96 -19.24
CA CYS A 78 5.73 -5.18 -18.59
C CYS A 78 6.28 -6.44 -19.27
N ARG A 79 6.27 -6.48 -20.61
CA ARG A 79 6.83 -7.59 -21.39
C ARG A 79 8.32 -7.74 -21.13
N TYR A 80 9.08 -6.64 -21.09
CA TYR A 80 10.50 -6.65 -20.74
C TYR A 80 10.76 -7.27 -19.36
N MET A 81 9.95 -6.94 -18.35
CA MET A 81 10.12 -7.54 -17.01
C MET A 81 9.82 -9.04 -17.00
N LEU A 82 8.82 -9.49 -17.75
CA LEU A 82 8.43 -10.90 -17.82
C LEU A 82 9.39 -11.73 -18.67
N GLU A 83 9.84 -11.21 -19.82
CA GLU A 83 10.63 -11.96 -20.80
C GLU A 83 12.13 -11.84 -20.55
N GLU A 84 12.64 -10.62 -20.39
CA GLU A 84 14.08 -10.36 -20.32
C GLU A 84 14.60 -10.44 -18.88
N LYS A 85 13.80 -10.01 -17.89
CA LYS A 85 14.19 -10.06 -16.48
C LYS A 85 13.65 -11.28 -15.72
N GLY A 86 12.64 -11.96 -16.25
CA GLY A 86 12.04 -13.12 -15.58
C GLY A 86 11.41 -12.80 -14.23
N LEU A 87 10.83 -11.59 -14.07
CA LEU A 87 10.25 -11.11 -12.81
C LEU A 87 8.72 -11.22 -12.80
N ASN A 88 8.15 -11.67 -11.69
CA ASN A 88 6.72 -11.52 -11.43
C ASN A 88 6.35 -10.03 -11.48
N THR A 89 5.31 -9.65 -12.20
CA THR A 89 5.09 -8.24 -12.55
C THR A 89 3.68 -7.77 -12.20
N PHE A 90 3.60 -6.71 -11.39
CA PHE A 90 2.38 -5.93 -11.20
C PHE A 90 2.48 -4.61 -11.95
N VAL A 91 1.43 -4.21 -12.66
CA VAL A 91 1.33 -2.85 -13.23
C VAL A 91 0.32 -2.02 -12.42
N LYS A 92 0.75 -0.84 -11.96
CA LYS A 92 -0.10 0.07 -11.18
C LYS A 92 -0.93 0.93 -12.13
N LEU A 93 -2.26 0.85 -12.00
CA LEU A 93 -3.19 1.54 -12.88
C LEU A 93 -3.84 2.75 -12.19
N ASN A 94 -4.37 3.66 -13.00
CA ASN A 94 -4.93 4.92 -12.54
C ASN A 94 -6.45 4.84 -12.32
N PRO A 95 -7.02 5.67 -11.42
CA PRO A 95 -8.47 5.78 -11.23
C PRO A 95 -9.20 6.32 -12.47
N THR A 96 -8.47 6.94 -13.41
CA THR A 96 -8.98 7.46 -14.69
C THR A 96 -9.55 6.38 -15.60
N LEU A 97 -9.28 5.09 -15.34
CA LEU A 97 -9.91 3.97 -16.04
C LEU A 97 -11.45 3.94 -15.95
N LEU A 98 -12.04 4.58 -14.95
CA LEU A 98 -13.50 4.74 -14.88
C LEU A 98 -14.05 5.73 -15.92
N GLY A 99 -13.19 6.57 -16.50
CA GLY A 99 -13.59 7.68 -17.35
C GLY A 99 -14.04 8.91 -16.55
N TYR A 100 -13.96 10.09 -17.18
CA TYR A 100 -14.22 11.37 -16.55
C TYR A 100 -15.60 11.44 -15.88
N ALA A 101 -16.66 11.13 -16.64
CA ALA A 101 -18.04 11.23 -16.17
C ALA A 101 -18.29 10.40 -14.90
N ARG A 102 -17.80 9.15 -14.87
CA ARG A 102 -17.98 8.28 -13.71
C ARG A 102 -17.15 8.71 -12.51
N VAL A 103 -15.90 9.17 -12.72
CA VAL A 103 -15.09 9.72 -11.62
C VAL A 103 -15.76 10.97 -11.02
N ARG A 104 -16.24 11.89 -11.87
CA ARG A 104 -16.95 13.09 -11.44
C ARG A 104 -18.21 12.76 -10.64
N GLU A 105 -19.04 11.87 -11.16
CA GLU A 105 -20.26 11.38 -10.51
C GLU A 105 -19.97 10.82 -9.11
N ILE A 106 -18.98 9.92 -8.98
CA ILE A 106 -18.63 9.31 -7.68
C ILE A 106 -18.17 10.38 -6.67
N LEU A 107 -17.34 11.33 -7.12
CA LEU A 107 -16.88 12.42 -6.25
C LEU A 107 -18.05 13.29 -5.78
N ASP A 108 -19.02 13.58 -6.66
CA ASP A 108 -20.17 14.42 -6.32
C ASP A 108 -21.11 13.71 -5.35
N ILE A 109 -21.41 12.42 -5.58
CA ILE A 109 -22.18 11.58 -4.65
C ILE A 109 -21.55 11.57 -3.26
N CYS A 110 -20.22 11.45 -3.19
CA CYS A 110 -19.48 11.41 -1.92
C CYS A 110 -19.28 12.80 -1.27
N GLY A 111 -19.80 13.88 -1.88
CA GLY A 111 -19.69 15.25 -1.36
C GLY A 111 -18.35 15.94 -1.63
N PHE A 112 -17.57 15.48 -2.60
CA PHE A 112 -16.28 16.04 -3.03
C PHE A 112 -16.41 16.92 -4.31
N GLY A 113 -17.55 17.59 -4.50
CA GLY A 113 -17.80 18.47 -5.65
C GLY A 113 -16.81 19.63 -5.82
N TYR A 114 -16.14 20.05 -4.74
CA TYR A 114 -15.11 21.09 -4.78
C TYR A 114 -13.80 20.66 -5.45
N ILE A 115 -13.60 19.35 -5.68
CA ILE A 115 -12.38 18.83 -6.31
C ILE A 115 -12.46 19.06 -7.82
N GLY A 116 -11.63 19.96 -8.35
CA GLY A 116 -11.53 20.19 -9.78
C GLY A 116 -10.82 19.04 -10.51
N LEU A 117 -11.35 18.64 -11.67
CA LEU A 117 -10.74 17.67 -12.57
C LEU A 117 -10.50 18.33 -13.93
N LYS A 118 -9.40 17.97 -14.59
CA LYS A 118 -9.16 18.32 -15.99
C LYS A 118 -9.59 17.14 -16.85
N GLU A 119 -10.53 17.36 -17.77
CA GLU A 119 -11.04 16.29 -18.63
C GLU A 119 -9.95 15.77 -19.57
N GLU A 120 -9.07 16.67 -20.03
CA GLU A 120 -7.94 16.37 -20.91
C GLU A 120 -6.97 15.35 -20.28
N SER A 121 -6.82 15.35 -18.96
CA SER A 121 -5.98 14.36 -18.26
C SER A 121 -6.50 12.94 -18.44
N PHE A 122 -7.80 12.73 -18.64
CA PHE A 122 -8.38 11.43 -18.90
C PHE A 122 -8.16 10.99 -20.36
N ASP A 123 -7.94 11.93 -21.28
CA ASP A 123 -7.72 11.66 -22.71
C ASP A 123 -6.33 11.15 -23.02
N HIS A 124 -5.34 11.64 -22.29
CA HIS A 124 -3.96 11.16 -22.41
C HIS A 124 -3.71 9.85 -21.64
N ASP A 125 -4.53 9.53 -20.64
CA ASP A 125 -4.40 8.31 -19.84
C ASP A 125 -4.91 7.06 -20.58
N LEU A 126 -4.40 5.90 -20.15
CA LEU A 126 -4.82 4.57 -20.62
C LEU A 126 -6.34 4.41 -20.52
N LYS A 127 -6.98 4.13 -21.67
CA LYS A 127 -8.44 3.91 -21.73
C LYS A 127 -8.81 2.48 -21.34
N LEU A 128 -10.00 2.29 -20.77
CA LEU A 128 -10.45 0.99 -20.25
C LEU A 128 -10.34 -0.13 -21.28
N LYS A 129 -10.85 0.07 -22.50
CA LYS A 129 -10.79 -0.97 -23.55
C LYS A 129 -9.35 -1.40 -23.84
N GLN A 130 -8.44 -0.43 -24.01
CA GLN A 130 -7.01 -0.70 -24.25
C GLN A 130 -6.38 -1.40 -23.03
N ALA A 131 -6.76 -1.02 -21.81
CA ALA A 131 -6.28 -1.67 -20.60
C ALA A 131 -6.70 -3.15 -20.57
N LEU A 132 -7.97 -3.47 -20.86
CA LEU A 132 -8.44 -4.85 -20.86
C LEU A 132 -7.69 -5.71 -21.88
N GLU A 133 -7.54 -5.23 -23.11
CA GLU A 133 -6.80 -5.93 -24.17
C GLU A 133 -5.32 -6.13 -23.81
N MET A 134 -4.67 -5.11 -23.22
CA MET A 134 -3.29 -5.19 -22.74
C MET A 134 -3.14 -6.21 -21.60
N LEU A 135 -4.03 -6.17 -20.61
CA LEU A 135 -3.99 -7.06 -19.45
C LEU A 135 -4.20 -8.52 -19.87
N GLU A 136 -5.09 -8.79 -20.82
CA GLU A 136 -5.29 -10.14 -21.36
C GLU A 136 -4.00 -10.71 -21.97
N ARG A 137 -3.32 -9.92 -22.82
CA ARG A 137 -2.04 -10.32 -23.43
C ARG A 137 -0.93 -10.54 -22.40
N LEU A 138 -0.83 -9.66 -21.40
CA LEU A 138 0.20 -9.77 -20.35
C LEU A 138 -0.06 -10.96 -19.41
N MET A 139 -1.33 -11.26 -19.08
CA MET A 139 -1.69 -12.46 -18.33
C MET A 139 -1.33 -13.73 -19.10
N ALA A 140 -1.61 -13.77 -20.40
CA ALA A 140 -1.23 -14.90 -21.26
C ALA A 140 0.30 -15.08 -21.34
N LEU A 141 1.04 -13.98 -21.52
CA LEU A 141 2.51 -14.00 -21.55
C LEU A 141 3.11 -14.48 -20.23
N ALA A 142 2.62 -13.99 -19.10
CA ALA A 142 3.11 -14.40 -17.79
C ALA A 142 2.89 -15.91 -17.58
N LYS A 143 1.74 -16.44 -17.99
CA LYS A 143 1.46 -17.88 -17.98
C LYS A 143 2.44 -18.67 -18.86
N GLU A 144 2.74 -18.18 -20.07
CA GLU A 144 3.74 -18.80 -20.96
C GLU A 144 5.13 -18.85 -20.30
N LYS A 145 5.53 -17.79 -19.61
CA LYS A 145 6.82 -17.70 -18.91
C LYS A 145 6.82 -18.37 -17.52
N SER A 146 5.70 -18.96 -17.09
CA SER A 146 5.55 -19.51 -15.73
C SER A 146 5.81 -18.47 -14.62
N LEU A 147 5.38 -17.23 -14.84
CA LEU A 147 5.48 -16.10 -13.92
C LEU A 147 4.08 -15.59 -13.53
N GLY A 148 4.02 -14.88 -12.41
CA GLY A 148 2.83 -14.15 -11.96
C GLY A 148 2.72 -12.77 -12.61
N PHE A 149 1.50 -12.39 -12.99
CA PHE A 149 1.17 -11.04 -13.44
C PHE A 149 -0.13 -10.56 -12.80
N GLY A 150 -0.21 -9.27 -12.50
CA GLY A 150 -1.41 -8.65 -11.94
C GLY A 150 -1.40 -7.14 -12.00
N VAL A 151 -2.36 -6.51 -11.32
CA VAL A 151 -2.48 -5.05 -11.25
C VAL A 151 -2.41 -4.52 -9.82
N LYS A 152 -1.89 -3.30 -9.65
CA LYS A 152 -1.97 -2.57 -8.39
C LYS A 152 -2.94 -1.39 -8.52
N LEU A 153 -3.98 -1.36 -7.68
CA LEU A 153 -5.12 -0.44 -7.81
C LEU A 153 -5.24 0.48 -6.59
N THR A 154 -5.08 1.79 -6.71
CA THR A 154 -4.68 2.55 -7.90
C THR A 154 -3.55 3.51 -7.57
N ASN A 155 -3.04 4.19 -8.58
CA ASN A 155 -2.33 5.45 -8.36
C ASN A 155 -3.27 6.51 -7.77
N THR A 156 -2.71 7.66 -7.38
CA THR A 156 -3.49 8.83 -6.99
C THR A 156 -4.30 9.39 -8.16
N LEU A 157 -5.32 10.20 -7.87
CA LEU A 157 -6.07 10.94 -8.89
C LEU A 157 -5.46 12.34 -9.05
N GLY A 158 -5.06 12.71 -10.27
CA GLY A 158 -4.69 14.09 -10.60
C GLY A 158 -5.91 15.02 -10.52
N THR A 159 -5.75 16.15 -9.84
CA THR A 159 -6.80 17.15 -9.60
C THR A 159 -6.24 18.55 -9.82
N ILE A 160 -7.10 19.52 -10.13
CA ILE A 160 -6.69 20.92 -10.30
C ILE A 160 -6.14 21.45 -8.97
N ASN A 161 -4.95 22.03 -8.99
CA ASN A 161 -4.38 22.69 -7.82
C ASN A 161 -5.03 24.05 -7.57
N ASN A 162 -6.11 24.06 -6.80
CA ASN A 162 -6.82 25.28 -6.41
C ASN A 162 -6.48 25.78 -5.00
N LYS A 163 -5.51 25.15 -4.32
CA LYS A 163 -5.17 25.45 -2.92
C LYS A 163 -3.95 26.34 -2.73
N GLY A 164 -3.12 26.50 -3.77
CA GLY A 164 -1.90 27.31 -3.70
C GLY A 164 -0.81 26.79 -2.74
N ALA A 165 -1.00 25.61 -2.15
CA ALA A 165 -0.05 25.03 -1.19
C ALA A 165 1.13 24.32 -1.86
N LEU A 166 0.95 23.87 -3.11
CA LEU A 166 1.97 23.23 -3.93
C LEU A 166 2.22 24.09 -5.19
N PRO A 167 3.42 24.08 -5.77
CA PRO A 167 3.67 24.70 -7.07
C PRO A 167 2.96 23.92 -8.20
N GLY A 168 2.65 24.62 -9.30
CA GLY A 168 2.06 24.03 -10.51
C GLY A 168 0.53 23.91 -10.50
N GLU A 169 -0.04 23.46 -11.62
CA GLU A 169 -1.49 23.45 -11.87
C GLU A 169 -2.21 22.19 -11.37
N GLU A 170 -1.47 21.21 -10.82
CA GLU A 170 -2.00 19.89 -10.45
C GLU A 170 -1.58 19.46 -9.06
N MET A 171 -2.50 18.78 -8.36
CA MET A 171 -2.25 18.10 -7.09
C MET A 171 -2.86 16.70 -7.11
N TYR A 172 -2.31 15.80 -6.30
CA TYR A 172 -2.68 14.38 -6.32
C TYR A 172 -3.54 13.99 -5.12
N MET A 173 -4.78 13.59 -5.37
CA MET A 173 -5.73 13.15 -4.36
C MET A 173 -5.46 11.70 -3.94
N SER A 174 -5.36 11.47 -2.64
CA SER A 174 -5.17 10.17 -2.01
C SER A 174 -6.11 9.98 -0.81
N GLY A 175 -6.00 8.83 -0.13
CA GLY A 175 -6.73 8.54 1.10
C GLY A 175 -8.21 8.27 0.85
N ARG A 176 -9.02 8.60 1.85
CA ARG A 176 -10.44 8.24 1.94
C ARG A 176 -11.27 8.64 0.71
N ALA A 177 -11.02 9.81 0.12
CA ALA A 177 -11.72 10.26 -1.07
C ALA A 177 -11.39 9.42 -2.33
N LEU A 178 -10.25 8.73 -2.33
CA LEU A 178 -9.82 7.86 -3.42
C LEU A 178 -10.45 6.46 -3.33
N PHE A 179 -10.85 6.00 -2.14
CA PHE A 179 -11.36 4.64 -1.93
C PHE A 179 -12.55 4.27 -2.83
N PRO A 180 -13.63 5.09 -2.94
CA PRO A 180 -14.76 4.77 -3.82
C PRO A 180 -14.35 4.60 -5.28
N LEU A 181 -13.40 5.40 -5.76
CA LEU A 181 -12.88 5.31 -7.12
C LEU A 181 -12.07 4.03 -7.30
N SER A 182 -11.09 3.77 -6.43
CA SER A 182 -10.19 2.63 -6.56
C SER A 182 -10.90 1.29 -6.47
N ILE A 183 -11.90 1.16 -5.57
CA ILE A 183 -12.68 -0.08 -5.46
C ILE A 183 -13.63 -0.28 -6.64
N ASN A 184 -14.16 0.81 -7.23
CA ASN A 184 -14.95 0.72 -8.45
C ASN A 184 -14.09 0.32 -9.66
N VAL A 185 -12.84 0.77 -9.76
CA VAL A 185 -11.89 0.25 -10.77
C VAL A 185 -11.66 -1.24 -10.59
N ALA A 186 -11.40 -1.68 -9.35
CA ALA A 186 -11.24 -3.10 -9.06
C ALA A 186 -12.45 -3.91 -9.50
N ALA A 187 -13.68 -3.46 -9.18
CA ALA A 187 -14.90 -4.12 -9.59
C ALA A 187 -15.06 -4.21 -11.12
N VAL A 188 -14.74 -3.13 -11.86
CA VAL A 188 -14.76 -3.13 -13.33
C VAL A 188 -13.81 -4.18 -13.89
N LEU A 189 -12.56 -4.21 -13.41
CA LEU A 189 -11.56 -5.16 -13.90
C LEU A 189 -11.90 -6.61 -13.51
N SER A 190 -12.32 -6.85 -12.28
CA SER A 190 -12.70 -8.18 -11.82
C SER A 190 -13.92 -8.74 -12.56
N ARG A 191 -14.88 -7.90 -12.97
CA ARG A 191 -15.97 -8.34 -13.87
C ARG A 191 -15.46 -8.74 -15.25
N ALA A 192 -14.49 -8.02 -15.80
CA ALA A 192 -13.95 -8.31 -17.13
C ALA A 192 -13.11 -9.59 -17.18
N PHE A 193 -12.51 -9.98 -16.04
CA PHE A 193 -11.63 -11.15 -15.94
C PHE A 193 -12.19 -12.28 -15.06
N ASP A 194 -13.48 -12.27 -14.73
CA ASP A 194 -14.13 -13.24 -13.85
C ASP A 194 -13.39 -13.48 -12.52
N GLY A 195 -12.83 -12.42 -11.94
CA GLY A 195 -12.06 -12.49 -10.68
C GLY A 195 -10.66 -13.13 -10.81
N LYS A 196 -10.24 -13.54 -12.01
CA LYS A 196 -8.97 -14.24 -12.25
C LYS A 196 -7.75 -13.32 -12.31
N LEU A 197 -7.94 -12.02 -12.57
CA LEU A 197 -6.85 -11.04 -12.55
C LEU A 197 -6.40 -10.80 -11.10
N PRO A 198 -5.14 -11.10 -10.72
CA PRO A 198 -4.65 -10.79 -9.38
C PRO A 198 -4.58 -9.27 -9.15
N ILE A 199 -5.10 -8.82 -7.99
CA ILE A 199 -5.15 -7.40 -7.63
C ILE A 199 -4.42 -7.17 -6.30
N SER A 200 -3.40 -6.32 -6.34
CA SER A 200 -2.90 -5.61 -5.16
C SER A 200 -3.65 -4.29 -4.99
N TYR A 201 -3.98 -3.91 -3.76
CA TYR A 201 -4.73 -2.68 -3.47
C TYR A 201 -3.83 -1.58 -2.88
N SER A 202 -4.10 -0.32 -3.22
CA SER A 202 -3.36 0.88 -2.80
C SER A 202 -4.18 2.17 -2.92
N GLY A 203 -5.51 2.07 -2.83
CA GLY A 203 -6.43 3.18 -3.07
C GLY A 203 -7.23 3.60 -1.85
N GLY A 204 -6.64 4.32 -0.89
CA GLY A 204 -7.42 4.87 0.23
C GLY A 204 -7.86 3.87 1.31
N ALA A 205 -7.24 2.68 1.37
CA ALA A 205 -7.46 1.71 2.44
C ALA A 205 -7.18 2.30 3.83
N SER A 206 -8.00 1.90 4.80
CA SER A 206 -7.92 2.32 6.20
C SER A 206 -8.27 1.17 7.13
N GLN A 207 -8.08 1.34 8.43
CA GLN A 207 -8.56 0.39 9.44
C GLN A 207 -10.07 0.06 9.27
N LEU A 208 -10.87 1.01 8.79
CA LEU A 208 -12.32 0.84 8.65
C LEU A 208 -12.74 0.07 7.39
N THR A 209 -11.85 -0.10 6.42
CA THR A 209 -12.16 -0.74 5.12
C THR A 209 -11.27 -1.93 4.83
N ILE A 210 -10.24 -2.18 5.66
CA ILE A 210 -9.22 -3.20 5.41
C ILE A 210 -9.84 -4.60 5.35
N ARG A 211 -10.77 -4.89 6.26
CA ARG A 211 -11.47 -6.17 6.31
C ARG A 211 -12.29 -6.36 5.05
N ASP A 212 -13.14 -5.40 4.70
CA ASP A 212 -13.99 -5.49 3.52
C ASP A 212 -13.20 -5.71 2.24
N ILE A 213 -12.07 -5.01 2.05
CA ILE A 213 -11.19 -5.21 0.88
C ILE A 213 -10.63 -6.64 0.90
N PHE A 214 -10.04 -7.06 2.03
CA PHE A 214 -9.39 -8.38 2.15
C PHE A 214 -10.37 -9.52 1.86
N ASP A 215 -11.58 -9.34 2.34
CA ASP A 215 -12.66 -10.28 2.27
C ASP A 215 -13.18 -10.52 0.84
N THR A 216 -12.92 -9.60 -0.09
CA THR A 216 -13.13 -9.81 -1.54
C THR A 216 -12.09 -10.71 -2.19
N GLY A 217 -11.05 -11.13 -1.47
CA GLY A 217 -9.92 -11.88 -2.00
C GLY A 217 -8.75 -11.01 -2.46
N ILE A 218 -8.95 -9.69 -2.60
CA ILE A 218 -7.90 -8.74 -3.01
C ILE A 218 -6.74 -8.73 -2.00
N ARG A 219 -5.53 -9.05 -2.49
CA ARG A 219 -4.30 -9.06 -1.70
C ARG A 219 -3.05 -8.95 -2.60
N PRO A 220 -1.96 -8.32 -2.13
CA PRO A 220 -1.80 -7.64 -0.84
C PRO A 220 -2.43 -6.23 -0.83
N ILE A 221 -2.75 -5.72 0.36
CA ILE A 221 -3.34 -4.38 0.58
C ILE A 221 -2.27 -3.43 1.13
N THR A 222 -2.06 -2.30 0.43
CA THR A 222 -1.14 -1.24 0.81
C THR A 222 -1.90 -0.09 1.47
N MET A 223 -1.43 0.35 2.63
CA MET A 223 -1.92 1.54 3.34
C MET A 223 -0.84 2.62 3.35
N ALA A 224 -1.23 3.87 3.07
CA ALA A 224 -0.31 5.02 3.09
C ALA A 224 -0.92 6.21 3.83
N THR A 225 -1.93 6.87 3.25
CA THR A 225 -2.55 8.08 3.82
C THR A 225 -3.09 7.85 5.23
N ASP A 226 -3.57 6.65 5.56
CA ASP A 226 -4.06 6.37 6.91
C ASP A 226 -2.94 6.24 7.95
N LEU A 227 -1.76 5.75 7.54
CA LEU A 227 -0.57 5.64 8.38
C LEU A 227 0.08 7.00 8.66
N LEU A 228 -0.03 7.93 7.71
CA LEU A 228 0.48 9.30 7.85
C LEU A 228 -0.37 10.19 8.77
N LYS A 229 -1.55 9.74 9.18
CA LYS A 229 -2.38 10.48 10.15
C LYS A 229 -1.85 10.24 11.58
N PRO A 230 -2.12 11.14 12.54
CA PRO A 230 -1.80 10.93 13.94
C PRO A 230 -2.31 9.57 14.46
N GLY A 231 -1.42 8.82 15.12
CA GLY A 231 -1.68 7.46 15.60
C GLY A 231 -1.76 6.38 14.51
N GLY A 232 -1.46 6.69 13.24
CA GLY A 232 -1.65 5.79 12.10
C GLY A 232 -0.90 4.46 12.19
N TYR A 233 0.36 4.46 12.65
CA TYR A 233 1.13 3.21 12.83
C TYR A 233 0.50 2.26 13.85
N LEU A 234 -0.12 2.77 14.92
CA LEU A 234 -0.79 1.94 15.92
C LEU A 234 -2.02 1.22 15.35
N ARG A 235 -2.64 1.77 14.30
CA ARG A 235 -3.79 1.16 13.62
C ARG A 235 -3.42 -0.13 12.90
N LEU A 236 -2.15 -0.35 12.55
CA LEU A 236 -1.71 -1.61 11.94
C LEU A 236 -2.03 -2.82 12.80
N SER A 237 -1.86 -2.72 14.13
CA SER A 237 -2.21 -3.80 15.05
C SER A 237 -3.71 -4.09 15.06
N ALA A 238 -4.55 -3.06 14.93
CA ALA A 238 -5.99 -3.23 14.81
C ALA A 238 -6.37 -3.86 13.46
N CYS A 239 -5.78 -3.38 12.35
CA CYS A 239 -5.97 -3.99 11.03
C CYS A 239 -5.63 -5.48 11.05
N MET A 240 -4.51 -5.89 11.66
CA MET A 240 -4.13 -7.30 11.72
C MET A 240 -5.16 -8.15 12.47
N ARG A 241 -5.67 -7.67 13.62
CA ARG A 241 -6.72 -8.38 14.37
C ARG A 241 -8.01 -8.53 13.57
N GLU A 242 -8.40 -7.50 12.81
CA GLU A 242 -9.55 -7.58 11.90
C GLU A 242 -9.35 -8.68 10.85
N LEU A 243 -8.13 -8.85 10.32
CA LEU A 243 -7.83 -9.85 9.29
C LEU A 243 -7.65 -11.27 9.84
N GLU A 244 -7.13 -11.44 11.06
CA GLU A 244 -6.91 -12.76 11.68
C GLU A 244 -8.19 -13.61 11.73
N GLY A 245 -9.35 -12.98 11.99
CA GLY A 245 -10.64 -13.66 12.04
C GLY A 245 -11.33 -13.84 10.69
N SER A 246 -10.62 -13.68 9.56
CA SER A 246 -11.24 -13.81 8.23
C SER A 246 -11.23 -15.24 7.72
N ASP A 247 -12.32 -15.68 7.10
CA ASP A 247 -12.38 -16.91 6.33
C ASP A 247 -11.82 -16.73 4.90
N ALA A 248 -11.62 -15.48 4.46
CA ALA A 248 -11.14 -15.17 3.13
C ALA A 248 -9.67 -15.54 2.90
N TRP A 249 -8.90 -15.93 3.93
CA TRP A 249 -7.50 -16.37 3.74
C TRP A 249 -7.35 -17.48 2.70
N GLY A 250 -8.35 -18.37 2.58
CA GLY A 250 -8.35 -19.48 1.62
C GLY A 250 -8.72 -19.11 0.17
N LEU A 251 -9.13 -17.87 -0.11
CA LEU A 251 -9.44 -17.44 -1.48
C LEU A 251 -8.17 -17.34 -2.32
N ASP A 252 -8.21 -17.94 -3.51
CA ASP A 252 -7.16 -17.91 -4.53
C ASP A 252 -7.51 -16.98 -5.72
N HIS A 253 -8.70 -16.39 -5.70
CA HIS A 253 -9.22 -15.45 -6.70
C HIS A 253 -10.00 -14.32 -6.02
N VAL A 254 -10.39 -13.31 -6.81
CA VAL A 254 -11.24 -12.21 -6.34
C VAL A 254 -12.71 -12.63 -6.45
N ASP A 255 -13.43 -12.57 -5.33
CA ASP A 255 -14.89 -12.74 -5.28
C ASP A 255 -15.55 -11.51 -5.92
N VAL A 256 -15.99 -11.70 -7.17
CA VAL A 256 -16.58 -10.64 -8.00
C VAL A 256 -17.88 -10.12 -7.40
N GLU A 257 -18.72 -10.98 -6.81
CA GLU A 257 -19.99 -10.57 -6.23
C GLU A 257 -19.76 -9.70 -4.99
N ARG A 258 -18.89 -10.15 -4.09
CA ARG A 258 -18.55 -9.41 -2.88
C ARG A 258 -17.86 -8.08 -3.20
N LEU A 259 -16.98 -8.06 -4.19
CA LEU A 259 -16.34 -6.84 -4.65
C LEU A 259 -17.32 -5.85 -5.27
N ASN A 260 -18.29 -6.33 -6.06
CA ASN A 260 -19.34 -5.47 -6.63
C ASN A 260 -20.21 -4.84 -5.52
N ARG A 261 -20.56 -5.61 -4.49
CA ARG A 261 -21.28 -5.08 -3.31
C ARG A 261 -20.47 -3.99 -2.62
N LEU A 262 -19.21 -4.27 -2.30
CA LEU A 262 -18.32 -3.28 -1.68
C LEU A 262 -18.16 -2.01 -2.53
N ALA A 263 -18.08 -2.15 -3.86
CA ALA A 263 -17.98 -1.02 -4.76
C ALA A 263 -19.25 -0.15 -4.82
N ALA A 264 -20.44 -0.76 -4.66
CA ALA A 264 -21.69 -0.03 -4.52
C ALA A 264 -21.78 0.65 -3.14
N ASP A 265 -21.48 -0.08 -2.07
CA ASP A 265 -21.52 0.43 -0.69
C ASP A 265 -20.54 1.59 -0.49
N ALA A 266 -19.38 1.56 -1.16
CA ALA A 266 -18.38 2.61 -1.09
C ALA A 266 -18.91 4.01 -1.51
N LEU A 267 -19.98 4.07 -2.30
CA LEU A 267 -20.58 5.33 -2.75
C LEU A 267 -21.35 6.03 -1.62
N THR A 268 -21.87 5.28 -0.65
CA THR A 268 -22.76 5.79 0.40
C THR A 268 -22.30 5.48 1.82
N MET A 269 -21.26 4.66 1.99
CA MET A 269 -20.73 4.33 3.32
C MET A 269 -20.28 5.58 4.06
N GLU A 270 -20.60 5.68 5.35
CA GLU A 270 -20.41 6.90 6.13
C GLU A 270 -18.96 7.41 6.07
N TYR A 271 -17.98 6.49 6.21
CA TYR A 271 -16.56 6.84 6.18
C TYR A 271 -16.13 7.52 4.88
N THR A 272 -16.66 7.13 3.71
CA THR A 272 -16.21 7.70 2.42
C THR A 272 -16.76 9.09 2.17
N GLN A 273 -17.78 9.51 2.90
CA GLN A 273 -18.45 10.78 2.68
C GLN A 273 -17.60 11.96 3.16
N LYS A 274 -17.65 13.08 2.43
CA LYS A 274 -16.93 14.30 2.80
C LYS A 274 -17.29 14.77 4.21
N HIS A 275 -18.59 14.70 4.56
CA HIS A 275 -19.13 15.18 5.84
C HIS A 275 -18.67 14.38 7.06
N TRP A 276 -18.16 13.16 6.90
CA TRP A 276 -17.63 12.38 8.03
C TRP A 276 -16.44 13.05 8.71
N LYS A 277 -15.67 13.88 7.98
CA LYS A 277 -14.61 14.66 8.62
C LYS A 277 -15.25 15.88 9.27
N PRO A 278 -15.09 16.09 10.59
CA PRO A 278 -15.60 17.29 11.25
C PRO A 278 -14.99 18.55 10.63
N GLU A 279 -15.76 19.63 10.64
CA GLU A 279 -15.30 20.94 10.14
C GLU A 279 -14.31 21.60 11.10
N GLU A 280 -14.34 21.20 12.37
CA GLU A 280 -13.42 21.66 13.40
C GLU A 280 -11.97 21.35 13.00
N ARG A 281 -11.15 22.40 12.96
CA ARG A 281 -9.71 22.28 12.84
C ARG A 281 -9.16 21.91 14.20
N ILE A 282 -8.46 20.78 14.25
CA ILE A 282 -7.70 20.42 15.43
C ILE A 282 -6.28 20.97 15.24
N GLU A 283 -5.95 21.97 16.03
CA GLU A 283 -4.65 22.64 16.01
C GLU A 283 -3.84 22.20 17.23
N VAL A 284 -2.54 22.06 17.05
CA VAL A 284 -1.59 21.88 18.14
C VAL A 284 -1.03 23.27 18.46
N ALA A 285 -0.93 23.62 19.74
CA ALA A 285 -0.51 24.96 20.16
C ALA A 285 0.96 25.29 19.81
N GLU A 286 1.77 24.27 19.53
CA GLU A 286 3.21 24.38 19.26
C GLU A 286 3.53 23.99 17.81
N ASP A 287 4.55 24.63 17.26
CA ASP A 287 5.11 24.25 15.96
C ASP A 287 5.66 22.83 16.01
N LEU A 288 5.35 22.03 14.98
CA LEU A 288 5.84 20.65 14.90
C LEU A 288 7.35 20.63 14.60
N PRO A 289 8.17 19.92 15.41
CA PRO A 289 9.58 19.71 15.11
C PRO A 289 9.77 18.97 13.79
N LEU A 290 10.89 19.23 13.10
CA LEU A 290 11.21 18.64 11.79
C LEU A 290 11.13 17.09 11.77
N THR A 291 11.47 16.45 12.88
CA THR A 291 11.54 14.98 13.01
C THR A 291 10.47 14.40 13.95
N ASP A 292 9.61 15.22 14.54
CA ASP A 292 8.62 14.79 15.53
C ASP A 292 7.23 15.37 15.24
N CYS A 293 6.72 15.06 14.05
CA CYS A 293 5.40 15.49 13.59
C CYS A 293 4.24 14.62 14.12
N TYR A 294 4.48 13.81 15.16
CA TYR A 294 3.53 12.81 15.68
C TYR A 294 2.65 13.31 16.83
N VAL A 295 2.52 14.63 17.00
CA VAL A 295 1.67 15.17 18.07
C VAL A 295 0.20 14.84 17.77
N ALA A 296 -0.35 13.91 18.54
CA ALA A 296 -1.78 13.70 18.60
C ALA A 296 -2.37 14.78 19.52
N PRO A 297 -3.30 15.62 19.03
CA PRO A 297 -3.94 16.61 19.88
C PRO A 297 -4.62 15.90 21.05
N VAL A 298 -4.26 16.28 22.26
CA VAL A 298 -4.88 15.76 23.48
C VAL A 298 -6.30 16.31 23.55
N LEU A 299 -7.27 15.53 23.06
CA LEU A 299 -8.68 15.82 23.34
C LEU A 299 -8.91 15.51 24.83
N LEU A 300 -9.00 16.55 25.65
CA LEU A 300 -9.69 16.48 26.94
C LEU A 300 -11.10 15.93 26.69
N PRO A 301 -11.59 14.97 27.47
CA PRO A 301 -12.83 14.25 27.18
C PRO A 301 -14.03 15.16 27.43
N ALA A 302 -14.45 15.89 26.40
CA ALA A 302 -15.69 16.67 26.39
C ALA A 302 -16.50 16.46 25.09
N LEU A 303 -16.39 15.30 24.46
CA LEU A 303 -17.31 14.86 23.40
C LEU A 303 -17.62 13.37 23.58
N SER A 304 -18.34 13.06 24.67
CA SER A 304 -19.05 11.78 24.84
C SER A 304 -20.52 12.05 24.54
N SER A 305 -21.13 11.36 23.56
CA SER A 305 -22.09 10.31 23.97
C SER A 305 -22.61 9.39 22.84
N LYS A 306 -22.00 9.33 21.64
CA LYS A 306 -22.62 8.53 20.54
C LYS A 306 -21.87 7.34 19.95
N ILE A 307 -20.60 7.06 20.25
CA ILE A 307 -19.86 5.99 19.53
C ILE A 307 -19.14 4.96 20.43
N PHE A 308 -19.33 5.00 21.75
CA PHE A 308 -18.79 3.95 22.63
C PHE A 308 -19.91 3.22 23.37
N ARG A 309 -20.54 2.25 22.71
CA ARG A 309 -21.15 1.11 23.41
C ARG A 309 -20.23 -0.09 23.19
N ASN A 310 -19.66 -0.57 24.30
CA ASN A 310 -18.89 -1.80 24.45
C ASN A 310 -17.42 -1.77 24.02
N THR A 311 -16.62 -0.96 24.70
CA THR A 311 -15.25 -1.40 25.03
C THR A 311 -14.76 -0.61 26.23
N SER A 312 -14.56 -1.29 27.36
CA SER A 312 -13.91 -0.69 28.54
C SER A 312 -12.45 -0.44 28.22
N VAL A 313 -12.10 0.80 27.88
CA VAL A 313 -10.72 1.24 27.75
C VAL A 313 -10.21 1.56 29.15
N CYS A 314 -9.46 0.63 29.75
CA CYS A 314 -8.60 0.96 30.89
C CYS A 314 -7.50 1.90 30.41
N LEU A 315 -7.59 3.17 30.79
CA LEU A 315 -6.48 4.12 30.76
C LEU A 315 -5.44 3.69 31.79
N ALA A 316 -4.44 2.91 31.35
CA ALA A 316 -3.23 2.68 32.14
C ALA A 316 -2.19 3.72 31.74
N ASN A 317 -1.80 4.52 32.75
CA ASN A 317 -0.79 5.57 32.70
C ASN A 317 0.47 5.16 31.93
N THR A 318 0.97 6.12 31.15
CA THR A 318 2.28 6.15 30.52
C THR A 318 3.40 6.09 31.57
N ALA A 319 3.91 4.88 31.77
CA ALA A 319 5.31 4.62 32.12
C ALA A 319 5.70 3.34 31.38
N MET A 320 6.65 3.43 30.44
CA MET A 320 7.22 2.25 29.77
C MET A 320 7.76 1.28 30.83
N PRO A 321 7.34 0.01 30.86
CA PRO A 321 8.06 -1.02 31.60
C PRO A 321 9.24 -1.49 30.74
N THR A 322 10.46 -1.14 31.14
CA THR A 322 11.74 -1.65 30.61
C THR A 322 12.03 -3.10 31.00
N ARG A 323 11.02 -3.97 31.09
CA ARG A 323 11.22 -5.41 31.32
C ARG A 323 10.32 -6.25 30.44
N TRP A 324 10.92 -6.83 29.40
CA TRP A 324 10.41 -8.01 28.74
C TRP A 324 10.46 -9.17 29.74
N ASN A 325 9.29 -9.64 30.18
CA ASN A 325 9.18 -10.83 31.03
C ASN A 325 9.14 -12.06 30.12
N SER A 326 10.16 -12.91 30.22
CA SER A 326 10.30 -14.17 29.51
C SER A 326 9.43 -15.26 30.15
N SER A 327 8.19 -15.42 29.70
CA SER A 327 7.41 -16.64 29.99
C SER A 327 6.12 -16.74 29.18
N THR A 328 6.25 -16.98 27.87
CA THR A 328 5.18 -17.64 27.10
C THR A 328 5.83 -18.44 25.97
N ASN A 329 5.64 -19.76 26.00
CA ASN A 329 6.01 -20.68 24.92
C ASN A 329 5.40 -20.20 23.60
N ALA A 330 6.21 -19.60 22.73
CA ALA A 330 5.81 -19.17 21.40
C ALA A 330 5.98 -20.35 20.44
N THR A 331 4.88 -20.96 20.05
CA THR A 331 4.80 -21.83 18.88
C THR A 331 5.12 -20.99 17.63
N LEU A 332 6.00 -21.51 16.77
CA LEU A 332 6.43 -20.87 15.53
C LEU A 332 5.23 -20.60 14.61
N CYS A 333 4.89 -19.32 14.43
CA CYS A 333 3.95 -18.86 13.41
C CYS A 333 4.67 -18.86 12.04
N PRO A 334 4.06 -19.38 10.95
CA PRO A 334 4.66 -19.32 9.62
C PRO A 334 4.78 -17.86 9.13
N PRO A 335 5.69 -17.57 8.18
CA PRO A 335 5.97 -16.19 7.76
C PRO A 335 4.74 -15.59 7.05
N LEU A 336 4.15 -14.57 7.65
CA LEU A 336 3.10 -13.74 7.07
C LEU A 336 3.70 -12.81 6.00
N PRO A 337 3.22 -12.80 4.74
CA PRO A 337 3.65 -11.83 3.75
C PRO A 337 2.83 -10.55 3.91
N VAL A 338 3.12 -9.75 4.93
CA VAL A 338 2.69 -8.34 4.97
C VAL A 338 3.86 -7.50 4.43
N ILE A 339 3.78 -7.16 3.14
CA ILE A 339 4.83 -6.38 2.47
C ILE A 339 4.55 -4.90 2.71
N PHE A 340 5.35 -4.29 3.58
CA PHE A 340 5.42 -2.84 3.77
C PHE A 340 6.39 -2.25 2.74
N ALA A 341 5.88 -1.41 1.83
CA ALA A 341 6.71 -0.63 0.92
C ALA A 341 6.64 0.86 1.29
N ILE A 342 7.77 1.43 1.72
CA ILE A 342 7.97 2.88 1.84
C ILE A 342 8.64 3.33 0.54
N THR A 343 7.96 4.16 -0.25
CA THR A 343 8.50 4.70 -1.50
C THR A 343 9.00 6.13 -1.28
N SER A 344 10.29 6.40 -1.57
CA SER A 344 10.84 7.76 -1.59
C SER A 344 10.64 8.40 -2.96
N ALA A 345 10.04 9.59 -2.99
CA ALA A 345 9.88 10.39 -4.21
C ALA A 345 11.13 11.27 -4.41
N ASN A 346 12.06 10.86 -5.27
CA ASN A 346 12.96 11.76 -5.99
C ASN A 346 13.80 11.05 -7.05
N THR A 347 13.28 10.87 -8.27
CA THR A 347 14.09 10.65 -9.48
C THR A 347 13.32 11.09 -10.73
N THR A 348 14.06 11.60 -11.71
CA THR A 348 13.61 12.14 -13.02
C THR A 348 13.25 11.04 -14.04
N VAL A 349 12.69 9.92 -13.60
CA VAL A 349 12.40 8.74 -14.45
C VAL A 349 10.88 8.57 -14.62
N PRO A 350 10.36 8.25 -15.83
CA PRO A 350 8.92 8.12 -16.10
C PRO A 350 8.22 6.91 -15.43
N ALA A 351 8.93 6.12 -14.63
CA ALA A 351 8.35 4.99 -13.90
C ALA A 351 8.99 4.80 -12.51
N TRP A 352 8.17 4.46 -11.51
CA TRP A 352 8.61 4.08 -10.18
C TRP A 352 8.57 2.55 -10.04
N ILE A 353 9.66 1.97 -9.54
CA ILE A 353 9.79 0.54 -9.28
C ILE A 353 9.66 0.31 -7.77
N THR A 354 8.69 -0.51 -7.37
CA THR A 354 8.62 -1.07 -6.00
C THR A 354 8.86 -2.57 -6.09
N THR A 355 9.81 -3.10 -5.32
CA THR A 355 10.10 -4.55 -5.31
C THR A 355 9.18 -5.28 -4.33
N VAL A 356 8.84 -6.51 -4.68
CA VAL A 356 8.04 -7.43 -3.87
C VAL A 356 8.92 -8.66 -3.64
N ARG A 357 9.08 -9.07 -2.38
CA ARG A 357 9.84 -10.28 -2.01
C ARG A 357 9.06 -11.54 -2.39
#